data_AF-A0A1Q5F6N7-F1
#
_entry.id   AF-A0A1Q5F6N7-F1
#
_cell.length_a   1.000
_cell.length_b   1.000
_cell.length_c   1.000
_cell.angle_alpha   90.00
_cell.angle_beta   90.00
_cell.angle_gamma   90.00
#
_symmetry.space_group_name_H-M   'P 1'
#
loop_
_entity.id
_entity.type
_entity.pdbx_description
1 polymer ?
#
loop_
_entity_poly.entity_id
_entity_poly.type
_entity_poly.pdbx_seq_one_letter_code
_entity_poly.pdbx_strand_id
1 'polypeptide(L)'
;MRRTPNHAAQQPHTCPSVTLALHDGTERAYRLDDPGACPHSGTANTVRSAYEPRVHLAYLLACQGHDPGRLADFADLPLAAAHRITEAARGPRA
;
A
#
# COMPACT_ATOMS: atom_id res chain seq x y z
N MET A 1 33.92 -30.09 3.09
CA MET A 1 33.33 -28.80 2.68
C MET A 1 32.01 -29.05 1.95
N ARG A 2 30.86 -28.85 2.60
CA ARG A 2 29.56 -28.80 1.92
C ARG A 2 28.78 -27.61 2.48
N ARG A 3 28.64 -26.55 1.68
CA ARG A 3 27.71 -25.44 1.95
C ARG A 3 26.32 -25.95 1.63
N THR A 4 25.47 -26.12 2.63
CA THR A 4 24.03 -26.19 2.45
C THR A 4 23.52 -24.77 2.15
N PRO A 5 22.84 -24.49 1.03
CA PRO A 5 22.05 -23.28 0.95
C PRO A 5 20.86 -23.46 1.88
N ASN A 6 20.84 -22.63 2.93
CA ASN A 6 19.75 -22.53 3.87
C ASN A 6 18.51 -22.11 3.05
N HIS A 7 17.54 -23.01 2.92
CA HIS A 7 16.16 -22.64 2.57
C HIS A 7 15.65 -21.80 3.74
N ALA A 8 16.03 -20.52 3.78
CA ALA A 8 15.31 -19.53 4.56
C ALA A 8 13.88 -19.60 4.05
N ALA A 9 12.99 -20.07 4.91
CA ALA A 9 11.57 -20.16 4.66
C ALA A 9 11.10 -18.87 4.00
N GLN A 10 10.69 -18.96 2.73
CA GLN A 10 10.02 -17.88 2.02
C GLN A 10 8.70 -17.65 2.73
N GLN A 11 8.72 -16.81 3.76
CA GLN A 11 7.49 -16.25 4.30
C GLN A 11 6.80 -15.53 3.14
N PRO A 12 5.50 -15.76 2.90
CA PRO A 12 4.78 -15.02 1.87
C PRO A 12 4.83 -13.55 2.25
N HIS A 13 5.79 -12.81 1.67
CA HIS A 13 5.91 -11.37 1.83
C HIS A 13 4.68 -10.74 1.20
N THR A 14 3.68 -10.48 2.04
CA THR A 14 2.46 -9.81 1.61
C THR A 14 2.78 -8.33 1.58
N CYS A 15 2.96 -7.76 0.39
CA CYS A 15 3.15 -6.32 0.26
C CYS A 15 1.90 -5.61 0.83
N PRO A 16 2.05 -4.55 1.64
CA PRO A 16 0.91 -3.87 2.24
C PRO A 16 0.02 -3.25 1.16
N SER A 17 -1.27 -3.58 1.20
CA SER A 17 -2.27 -3.03 0.27
C SER A 17 -3.57 -2.70 1.00
N VAL A 18 -4.37 -1.82 0.38
CA VAL A 18 -5.68 -1.39 0.88
C VAL A 18 -6.69 -1.34 -0.25
N THR A 19 -7.92 -1.82 0.01
CA THR A 19 -9.02 -1.71 -0.97
C THR A 19 -9.65 -0.32 -0.89
N LEU A 20 -9.61 0.40 -2.01
CA LEU A 20 -10.14 1.76 -2.13
C LEU A 20 -11.03 1.86 -3.37
N ALA A 21 -12.05 2.71 -3.29
CA ALA A 21 -12.66 3.30 -4.46
C ALA A 21 -12.08 4.71 -4.64
N LEU A 22 -11.53 4.99 -5.82
CA LEU A 22 -11.09 6.33 -6.20
C LEU A 22 -12.24 7.09 -6.87
N HIS A 23 -11.95 8.20 -7.55
CA HIS A 23 -12.99 9.02 -8.20
C HIS A 23 -13.80 8.27 -9.27
N ASP A 24 -13.25 7.20 -9.85
CA ASP A 24 -13.98 6.33 -10.79
C ASP A 24 -14.97 5.37 -10.09
N GLY A 25 -15.01 5.37 -8.76
CA GLY A 25 -15.96 4.62 -7.95
C GLY A 25 -15.72 3.11 -7.88
N THR A 26 -14.78 2.56 -8.66
CA THR A 26 -14.49 1.12 -8.68
C THR A 26 -13.58 0.74 -7.50
N GLU A 27 -14.00 -0.23 -6.70
CA GLU A 27 -13.14 -0.78 -5.64
C GLU A 27 -12.02 -1.63 -6.24
N ARG A 28 -10.77 -1.28 -5.90
CA ARG A 28 -9.56 -2.02 -6.28
C ARG A 28 -8.60 -2.06 -5.11
N ALA A 29 -7.78 -3.10 -5.03
CA ALA A 29 -6.68 -3.14 -4.08
C ALA A 29 -5.53 -2.26 -4.62
N TYR A 30 -5.06 -1.32 -3.80
CA TYR A 30 -3.93 -0.45 -4.10
C TYR A 30 -2.77 -0.74 -3.16
N ARG A 31 -1.57 -0.79 -3.70
CA ARG A 31 -0.34 -0.96 -2.93
C ARG A 31 0.01 0.29 -2.15
N LEU A 32 0.53 0.10 -0.94
CA LEU A 32 0.96 1.16 -0.03
C LEU A 32 2.49 1.30 0.02
N ASP A 33 3.22 0.25 -0.34
CA ASP A 33 4.68 0.23 -0.39
C ASP A 33 5.26 0.80 -1.69
N ASP A 34 6.52 1.21 -1.64
CA ASP A 34 7.30 1.60 -2.81
C ASP A 34 7.43 0.39 -3.77
N PRO A 35 7.24 0.59 -5.09
CA PRO A 35 7.27 -0.50 -6.06
C PRO A 35 8.63 -1.22 -6.14
N GLY A 36 9.73 -0.59 -5.70
CA GLY A 36 11.05 -1.20 -5.58
C GLY A 36 11.33 -1.91 -4.25
N ALA A 37 10.52 -1.67 -3.22
CA ALA A 37 10.72 -2.25 -1.88
C ALA A 37 10.14 -3.66 -1.70
N CYS A 38 9.16 -4.06 -2.52
CA CYS A 38 8.60 -5.42 -2.48
C CYS A 38 9.05 -6.24 -3.70
N PRO A 39 10.08 -7.11 -3.59
CA PRO A 39 10.63 -7.86 -4.73
C PRO A 39 9.67 -8.91 -5.32
N HIS A 40 8.61 -9.26 -4.59
CA HIS A 40 7.56 -10.20 -5.04
C HIS A 40 6.33 -9.51 -5.61
N SER A 41 6.32 -8.18 -5.68
CA SER A 41 5.36 -7.47 -6.52
C SER A 41 5.85 -7.53 -7.96
N GLY A 42 5.76 -8.72 -8.56
CA GLY A 42 6.18 -8.95 -9.93
C GLY A 42 5.59 -7.91 -10.86
N THR A 43 6.47 -7.12 -11.50
CA THR A 43 6.17 -6.15 -12.56
C THR A 43 5.05 -5.15 -12.22
N ALA A 44 4.81 -4.16 -13.08
CA ALA A 44 3.67 -3.23 -12.93
C ALA A 44 2.29 -3.95 -12.96
N ASN A 45 2.26 -5.28 -13.09
CA ASN A 45 1.07 -6.13 -13.22
C ASN A 45 1.19 -7.42 -12.40
N THR A 46 1.48 -7.32 -11.10
CA THR A 46 1.10 -8.41 -10.20
C THR A 46 -0.41 -8.33 -10.02
N VAL A 47 -1.12 -9.38 -10.45
CA VAL A 47 -2.59 -9.48 -10.60
C VAL A 47 -3.41 -9.05 -9.37
N ARG A 48 -2.79 -8.87 -8.19
CA ARG A 48 -3.50 -8.68 -6.92
C ARG A 48 -3.66 -7.25 -6.44
N SER A 49 -2.84 -6.27 -6.86
CA SER A 49 -3.00 -4.87 -6.40
C SER A 49 -2.34 -3.87 -7.33
N ALA A 50 -3.04 -2.80 -7.68
CA ALA A 50 -2.54 -1.71 -8.52
C ALA A 50 -1.59 -0.79 -7.74
N TYR A 51 -0.66 -0.13 -8.45
CA TYR A 51 0.12 0.96 -7.89
C TYR A 51 -0.45 2.29 -8.40
N GLU A 52 -0.77 3.20 -7.48
CA GLU A 52 -1.23 4.56 -7.78
C GLU A 52 -0.38 5.55 -6.97
N PRO A 53 0.43 6.42 -7.62
CA PRO A 53 1.33 7.33 -6.92
C PRO A 53 0.64 8.23 -5.89
N ARG A 54 -0.60 8.67 -6.15
CA ARG A 54 -1.39 9.48 -5.22
C ARG A 54 -1.75 8.72 -3.94
N VAL A 55 -2.08 7.43 -4.06
CA VAL A 55 -2.35 6.55 -2.91
C VAL A 55 -1.08 6.35 -2.09
N HIS A 56 0.06 6.09 -2.74
CA HIS A 56 1.34 5.94 -2.05
C HIS A 56 1.76 7.22 -1.31
N LEU A 57 1.65 8.38 -1.97
CA LEU A 57 1.91 9.68 -1.35
C LEU A 57 1.01 9.93 -0.13
N ALA A 58 -0.30 9.71 -0.26
CA ALA A 58 -1.24 9.87 0.84
C ALA A 58 -0.90 8.94 2.02
N TYR A 59 -0.44 7.72 1.74
CA TYR A 59 0.02 6.78 2.78
C TYR A 59 1.27 7.28 3.51
N LEU A 60 2.28 7.77 2.78
CA LEU A 60 3.48 8.35 3.39
C LEU A 60 3.15 9.53 4.30
N LEU A 61 2.20 10.38 3.91
CA LEU A 61 1.74 11.50 4.72
C LEU A 61 0.89 11.03 5.91
N ALA A 62 0.05 10.01 5.74
CA ALA A 62 -0.71 9.41 6.83
C ALA A 62 0.23 8.82 7.91
N CYS A 63 1.31 8.15 7.51
CA CYS A 63 2.35 7.67 8.42
C CYS A 63 3.03 8.79 9.22
N GLN A 64 3.03 10.03 8.70
CA GLN A 64 3.56 11.21 9.40
C GLN A 64 2.51 11.88 10.32
N GLY A 65 1.29 11.36 10.39
CA GLY A 65 0.22 11.87 11.26
C GLY A 65 -0.64 12.97 10.63
N HIS A 66 -0.61 13.13 9.30
CA HIS A 66 -1.49 14.09 8.62
C HIS A 66 -2.96 13.64 8.67
N ASP A 67 -3.86 14.61 8.85
CA ASP A 67 -5.32 14.40 8.88
C ASP A 67 -5.87 13.95 7.50
N PRO A 68 -6.84 13.02 7.45
CA PRO A 68 -7.45 12.53 6.23
C PRO A 68 -8.07 13.60 5.33
N GLY A 69 -8.61 14.70 5.88
CA GLY A 69 -9.10 15.82 5.07
C GLY A 69 -7.98 16.46 4.25
N ARG A 70 -6.86 16.77 4.90
CA ARG A 70 -5.66 17.30 4.23
C ARG A 70 -5.07 16.33 3.21
N LEU A 71 -5.12 15.03 3.49
CA LEU A 71 -4.68 14.00 2.55
C LEU A 71 -5.56 13.97 1.29
N ALA A 72 -6.88 14.06 1.47
CA ALA A 72 -7.83 14.08 0.36
C ALA A 72 -7.57 15.25 -0.59
N ASP A 73 -7.37 16.45 -0.02
CA ASP A 73 -7.08 17.66 -0.80
C ASP A 73 -5.71 17.58 -1.50
N PHE A 74 -4.67 17.18 -0.77
CA PHE A 74 -3.30 17.23 -1.29
C PHE A 74 -3.01 16.13 -2.31
N ALA A 75 -3.56 14.94 -2.11
CA ALA A 75 -3.36 13.81 -3.00
C ALA A 75 -4.45 13.66 -4.07
N ASP A 76 -5.43 14.58 -4.13
CA ASP A 76 -6.60 14.47 -5.01
C ASP A 76 -7.28 13.09 -4.90
N LEU A 77 -7.72 12.76 -3.68
CA LEU A 77 -8.38 11.50 -3.36
C LEU A 77 -9.78 11.75 -2.78
N PRO A 78 -10.74 10.84 -2.99
CA PRO A 78 -11.98 10.86 -2.23
C PRO A 78 -11.69 10.81 -0.73
N LEU A 79 -12.43 11.59 0.07
CA LEU A 79 -12.26 11.63 1.53
C LEU A 79 -12.38 10.23 2.17
N ALA A 80 -13.29 9.39 1.67
CA ALA A 80 -13.43 8.01 2.11
C ALA A 80 -12.16 7.17 1.87
N ALA A 81 -11.47 7.39 0.75
CA ALA A 81 -10.20 6.71 0.46
C ALA A 81 -9.09 7.20 1.40
N ALA A 82 -9.01 8.52 1.63
CA ALA A 82 -8.05 9.10 2.58
C ALA A 82 -8.23 8.59 4.02
N HIS A 83 -9.48 8.40 4.47
CA HIS A 83 -9.76 7.75 5.75
C HIS A 83 -9.23 6.31 5.80
N ARG A 84 -9.53 5.48 4.79
CA ARG A 84 -9.05 4.10 4.75
C ARG A 84 -7.51 4.02 4.74
N ILE A 85 -6.85 4.92 4.01
CA ILE A 85 -5.38 5.03 4.00
C ILE A 85 -4.84 5.41 5.38
N THR A 86 -5.51 6.34 6.08
CA THR A 86 -5.14 6.74 7.43
C THR A 86 -5.26 5.59 8.43
N GLU A 87 -6.32 4.80 8.35
CA GLU A 87 -6.46 3.60 9.18
C GLU A 87 -5.39 2.55 8.85
N ALA A 88 -5.08 2.35 7.57
CA ALA A 88 -4.00 1.44 7.17
C ALA A 88 -2.62 1.89 7.71
N ALA A 89 -2.35 3.19 7.74
CA ALA A 89 -1.10 3.75 8.26
C ALA A 89 -0.94 3.60 9.78
N ARG A 90 -2.04 3.45 10.53
CA ARG A 90 -2.01 3.18 11.98
C ARG A 90 -1.63 1.74 12.32
N GLY A 91 -1.56 0.85 11.32
CA GLY A 91 -1.29 -0.57 11.49
C GLY A 91 -2.46 -1.33 12.12
N PRO A 92 -2.34 -2.67 12.25
CA PRO A 92 -3.35 -3.44 12.97
C PRO A 92 -3.43 -2.95 14.42
N ARG A 93 -4.63 -2.55 14.86
CA ARG A 93 -4.90 -2.39 16.30
C ARG A 93 -4.72 -3.77 16.92
N ALA A 94 -3.70 -3.92 17.75
CA ALA A 94 -3.49 -5.10 18.59
C ALA A 94 -4.68 -5.31 19.53
#